data_AF-A0A389M6N8-F1
#
_entry.id   AF-A0A389M6N8-F1
#
_cell.length_a   1.000
_cell.length_b   1.000
_cell.length_c   1.000
_cell.angle_alpha   90.00
_cell.angle_beta   90.00
_cell.angle_gamma   90.00
#
_symmetry.space_group_name_H-M   'P 1'
#
loop_
_entity.id
_entity.type
_entity.pdbx_description
1 polymer ?
#
loop_
_entity_poly.entity_id
_entity_poly.type
_entity_poly.pdbx_seq_one_letter_code
_entity_poly.pdbx_strand_id
1 'polypeptide(L)'
;MKINRAHIYYQRKEKSVANKEKSVANKENEIAVIEMFNKNRKEYGTRRLKVALELQGICLSRRKIGEIMLRFGLKSSYTKKNFKP
;
A
#
# COMPACT_ATOMS: atom_id res chain seq x y z
N MET A 1 -9.12 41.29 15.74
CA MET A 1 -8.16 40.92 14.67
C MET A 1 -8.94 40.51 13.41
N LYS A 2 -8.80 41.24 12.29
CA LYS A 2 -9.40 40.87 11.00
C LYS A 2 -8.50 39.83 10.32
N ILE A 3 -8.88 38.56 10.40
CA ILE A 3 -8.17 37.46 9.72
C ILE A 3 -8.77 37.33 8.30
N ASN A 4 -7.91 37.35 7.28
CA ASN A 4 -8.32 37.18 5.88
C ASN A 4 -9.01 35.81 5.69
N ARG A 5 -10.16 35.75 5.01
CA ARG A 5 -10.86 34.48 4.68
C ARG A 5 -9.95 33.47 3.97
N ALA A 6 -8.99 33.93 3.17
CA ALA A 6 -7.99 33.07 2.56
C ALA A 6 -7.13 32.34 3.61
N HIS A 7 -6.81 32.98 4.74
CA HIS A 7 -6.05 32.39 5.83
C HIS A 7 -6.82 31.29 6.57
N ILE A 8 -8.16 31.39 6.65
CA ILE A 8 -9.05 30.36 7.24
C ILE A 8 -8.97 29.06 6.43
N TYR A 9 -9.03 29.17 5.09
CA TYR A 9 -8.90 28.00 4.20
C TYR A 9 -7.48 27.38 4.24
N TYR A 10 -6.51 28.14 4.75
CA TYR A 10 -5.10 27.81 4.80
C TYR A 10 -4.59 27.48 6.21
N GLN A 11 -5.46 27.23 7.20
CA GLN A 11 -5.02 26.66 8.48
C GLN A 11 -4.55 25.21 8.24
N ARG A 12 -3.35 25.14 7.68
CA ARG A 12 -2.76 24.03 6.97
C ARG A 12 -1.97 23.28 8.01
N LYS A 13 -2.39 22.04 8.30
CA LYS A 13 -1.52 21.07 8.98
C LYS A 13 -0.13 21.19 8.35
N GLU A 14 0.89 21.45 9.16
CA GLU A 14 2.24 21.71 8.65
C GLU A 14 2.62 20.61 7.65
N LYS A 15 2.95 21.00 6.41
CA LYS A 15 3.12 20.04 5.30
C LYS A 15 4.16 18.97 5.64
N SER A 16 5.17 19.34 6.43
CA SER A 16 6.20 18.48 6.99
C SER A 16 5.62 17.32 7.81
N VAL A 17 4.72 17.62 8.76
CA VAL A 17 4.07 16.64 9.64
C VAL A 17 3.16 15.72 8.83
N ALA A 18 2.33 16.29 7.93
CA ALA A 18 1.43 15.50 7.08
C ALA A 18 2.19 14.57 6.11
N ASN A 19 3.34 15.00 5.58
CA ASN A 19 4.19 14.17 4.73
C ASN A 19 4.88 13.05 5.53
N LYS A 20 5.32 13.35 6.76
CA LYS A 20 5.91 12.36 7.67
C LYS A 20 4.91 11.26 8.00
N GLU A 21 3.69 11.60 8.42
CA GLU A 21 2.62 10.63 8.69
C GLU A 21 2.31 9.74 7.48
N LYS A 22 2.19 10.33 6.29
CA LYS A 22 1.98 9.57 5.04
C LYS A 22 3.13 8.61 4.75
N SER A 23 4.37 9.01 5.02
CA SER A 23 5.53 8.13 4.82
C SER A 23 5.52 6.93 5.78
N VAL A 24 5.10 7.13 7.03
CA VAL A 24 4.96 6.06 8.03
C VAL A 24 3.87 5.09 7.61
N ALA A 25 2.68 5.61 7.27
CA ALA A 25 1.57 4.78 6.78
C ALA A 25 1.93 4.01 5.50
N ASN A 26 2.73 4.59 4.60
CA ASN A 26 3.20 3.86 3.41
C ASN A 26 4.10 2.67 3.81
N LYS A 27 5.00 2.83 4.78
CA LYS A 27 5.87 1.75 5.26
C LYS A 27 5.08 0.63 5.94
N GLU A 28 4.09 0.97 6.75
CA GLU A 28 3.21 -0.02 7.39
C GLU A 28 2.46 -0.85 6.36
N ASN A 29 1.94 -0.19 5.31
CA ASN A 29 1.29 -0.88 4.19
C ASN A 29 2.25 -1.79 3.41
N GLU A 30 3.50 -1.36 3.21
CA GLU A 30 4.54 -2.17 2.56
C GLU A 30 4.83 -3.44 3.38
N ILE A 31 4.99 -3.30 4.70
CA ILE A 31 5.24 -4.41 5.62
C ILE A 31 4.07 -5.41 5.59
N ALA A 32 2.84 -4.92 5.73
CA ALA A 32 1.64 -5.77 5.72
C ALA A 32 1.50 -6.59 4.44
N VAL A 33 1.78 -5.98 3.28
CA VAL A 33 1.77 -6.68 1.99
C VAL A 33 2.83 -7.78 1.93
N ILE A 34 4.06 -7.50 2.38
CA ILE A 34 5.17 -8.46 2.39
C ILE A 34 4.87 -9.65 3.32
N GLU A 35 4.39 -9.37 4.53
CA GLU A 35 4.03 -10.39 5.51
C GLU A 35 2.92 -11.31 5.00
N MET A 36 1.83 -10.73 4.47
CA MET A 36 0.72 -11.51 3.92
C MET A 36 1.14 -12.33 2.70
N PHE A 37 2.01 -11.80 1.85
CA PHE A 37 2.56 -12.52 0.72
C PHE A 37 3.40 -13.73 1.15
N ASN A 38 4.25 -13.58 2.17
CA ASN A 38 5.08 -14.65 2.71
C ASN A 38 4.27 -15.69 3.49
N LYS A 39 3.29 -15.25 4.30
CA LYS A 39 2.38 -16.14 5.04
C LYS A 39 1.61 -17.06 4.10
N ASN A 40 1.26 -16.58 2.91
CA ASN A 40 0.60 -17.39 1.89
C ASN A 40 1.57 -18.08 0.92
N ARG A 41 2.77 -18.47 1.36
CA ARG A 41 3.74 -19.23 0.55
C ARG A 41 4.03 -18.60 -0.83
N LYS A 42 3.95 -17.27 -0.95
CA LYS A 42 4.18 -16.53 -2.21
C LYS A 42 3.21 -16.90 -3.33
N GLU A 43 2.04 -17.45 -3.00
CA GLU A 43 1.03 -17.88 -3.97
C GLU A 43 0.12 -16.71 -4.37
N TYR A 44 -0.17 -15.76 -3.47
CA TYR A 44 -1.10 -14.67 -3.78
C TYR A 44 -0.48 -13.61 -4.73
N GLY A 45 -1.25 -13.28 -5.77
CA GLY A 45 -1.04 -12.06 -6.57
C GLY A 45 -1.89 -10.90 -6.05
N THR A 46 -1.85 -9.75 -6.74
CA THR A 46 -2.53 -8.50 -6.34
C THR A 46 -4.02 -8.67 -6.03
N ARG A 47 -4.74 -9.51 -6.78
CA ARG A 47 -6.17 -9.78 -6.55
C ARG A 47 -6.44 -10.47 -5.21
N ARG A 48 -5.69 -11.53 -4.88
CA ARG A 48 -5.89 -12.30 -3.64
C ARG A 48 -5.32 -11.56 -2.43
N LEU A 49 -4.20 -10.85 -2.60
CA LEU A 49 -3.63 -9.99 -1.56
C LEU A 49 -4.61 -8.90 -1.14
N LYS A 50 -5.30 -8.26 -2.09
CA LYS A 50 -6.32 -7.25 -1.76
C LYS A 50 -7.37 -7.81 -0.80
N VAL A 51 -7.99 -8.95 -1.16
CA VAL A 51 -9.03 -9.58 -0.34
C VAL A 51 -8.48 -9.96 1.04
N ALA A 52 -7.27 -10.53 1.09
CA ALA A 52 -6.65 -10.92 2.35
C ALA A 52 -6.33 -9.73 3.26
N LEU A 53 -5.92 -8.59 2.69
CA LEU A 53 -5.64 -7.35 3.43
C LEU A 53 -6.94 -6.68 3.90
N GLU A 54 -7.99 -6.68 3.08
CA GLU A 54 -9.31 -6.17 3.47
C GLU A 54 -9.89 -6.95 4.65
N LEU A 55 -9.69 -8.27 4.71
CA LEU A 55 -10.06 -9.11 5.86
C LEU A 55 -9.30 -8.73 7.14
N GLN A 56 -8.12 -8.13 7.03
CA GLN A 56 -7.35 -7.60 8.16
C GLN A 56 -7.65 -6.11 8.44
N GLY A 57 -8.64 -5.53 7.76
CA GLY A 57 -8.99 -4.11 7.89
C GLY A 57 -8.09 -3.16 7.10
N ILE A 58 -7.15 -3.67 6.31
CA ILE A 58 -6.21 -2.87 5.53
C ILE A 58 -6.78 -2.66 4.12
N CYS A 59 -7.31 -1.46 3.87
CA CYS A 59 -7.89 -1.10 2.59
C CYS A 59 -6.82 -0.58 1.61
N LEU A 60 -6.30 -1.47 0.76
CA LEU A 60 -5.34 -1.12 -0.30
C LEU A 60 -5.88 -1.39 -1.70
N SER A 61 -5.55 -0.50 -2.64
CA SER A 61 -5.91 -0.70 -4.05
C SER A 61 -5.02 -1.75 -4.72
N ARG A 62 -5.55 -2.45 -5.73
CA ARG A 62 -4.78 -3.43 -6.52
C ARG A 62 -3.52 -2.81 -7.14
N ARG A 63 -3.60 -1.55 -7.59
CA ARG A 63 -2.47 -0.81 -8.16
C ARG A 63 -1.38 -0.58 -7.11
N LYS A 64 -1.75 -0.09 -5.92
CA LYS A 64 -0.78 0.15 -4.84
C LYS A 64 -0.09 -1.14 -4.42
N ILE A 65 -0.84 -2.24 -4.27
CA ILE A 65 -0.26 -3.56 -4.00
C ILE A 65 0.70 -3.98 -5.12
N GLY A 66 0.33 -3.76 -6.39
CA GLY A 66 1.21 -4.04 -7.53
C GLY A 66 2.50 -3.21 -7.53
N GLU A 67 2.43 -1.92 -7.21
CA GLU A 67 3.60 -1.05 -7.06
C GLU A 67 4.52 -1.54 -5.94
N ILE A 68 3.96 -1.95 -4.80
CA ILE A 68 4.72 -2.54 -3.68
C ILE A 68 5.36 -3.86 -4.12
N MET A 69 4.59 -4.76 -4.75
CA MET A 69 5.12 -6.03 -5.25
C MET A 69 6.27 -5.81 -6.24
N LEU A 70 6.17 -4.83 -7.14
CA LEU A 70 7.23 -4.48 -8.08
C LEU A 70 8.46 -3.93 -7.36
N ARG A 71 8.27 -2.99 -6.43
CA ARG A 71 9.34 -2.36 -5.64
C ARG A 71 10.15 -3.37 -4.84
N PHE A 72 9.49 -4.38 -4.25
CA PHE A 72 10.13 -5.40 -3.42
C PHE A 72 10.41 -6.72 -4.15
N GLY A 73 10.21 -6.79 -5.48
CA GLY A 73 10.46 -8.00 -6.27
C GLY A 73 9.57 -9.20 -5.90
N LEU A 74 8.38 -8.97 -5.35
CA LEU A 74 7.45 -10.01 -4.95
C LEU A 74 6.78 -10.61 -6.19
N LYS A 75 7.12 -11.86 -6.53
CA LYS A 75 6.56 -12.56 -7.68
C LYS A 75 5.73 -13.77 -7.26
N SER A 76 4.43 -13.74 -7.57
CA SER A 76 3.52 -14.84 -7.24
C SER A 76 3.90 -16.12 -8.00
N SER A 77 3.85 -17.27 -7.32
CA SER A 77 4.12 -18.58 -7.92
C SER A 77 3.30 -18.86 -9.18
N TYR A 78 2.05 -18.35 -9.27
CA TYR A 78 1.20 -18.52 -10.45
C TYR A 78 1.71 -17.83 -11.72
N THR A 79 2.66 -16.91 -11.62
CA THR A 79 3.30 -16.36 -12.83
C THR A 79 4.33 -17.30 -13.45
N LYS A 80 4.67 -18.43 -12.82
CA LYS A 80 5.48 -19.47 -13.45
C LYS A 80 4.61 -20.22 -14.47
N LYS A 81 4.90 -20.02 -15.76
CA LYS A 81 4.29 -20.81 -16.83
C LYS A 81 4.85 -22.23 -16.76
N ASN A 82 3.99 -23.22 -16.54
CA ASN A 82 4.37 -24.65 -16.51
C ASN A 82 4.18 -25.34 -17.86
N PHE A 83 4.04 -24.59 -18.96
CA PHE A 83 3.83 -25.20 -20.27
C PHE A 83 5.11 -25.90 -20.73
N LYS A 84 5.02 -27.22 -20.89
CA LYS A 84 6.04 -28.00 -21.58
C LYS A 84 5.76 -27.88 -23.10
N PRO A 85 6.78 -27.59 -23.92
CA PRO A 85 6.61 -27.60 -25.38
C PRO A 85 6.23 -28.99 -25.89
#